data_AF-A0A969WJI4-F1
#
_entry.id   AF-A0A969WJI4-F1
#
_cell.length_a   1.000
_cell.length_b   1.000
_cell.length_c   1.000
_cell.angle_alpha   90.00
_cell.angle_beta   90.00
_cell.angle_gamma   90.00
#
_symmetry.space_group_name_H-M   'P 1'
#
loop_
_entity.id
_entity.type
_entity.pdbx_description
1 polymer ?
#
loop_
_entity_poly.entity_id
_entity_poly.type
_entity_poly.pdbx_seq_one_letter_code
_entity_poly.pdbx_strand_id
1 'polypeptide(L)'
;MSKSYSSPTFDDQDEYPEVTQSDLDRAKFRVRLKSAPRKKRVTILLDTVLIEYFRAKAGGRGYQTLINETLRQAIEQDDLKESLRQIIREELTNAQSVTA
;
A
#
# COMPACT_ATOMS: atom_id res chain seq x y z
N MET A 1 -37.45 -36.57 6.50
CA MET A 1 -36.19 -37.23 6.94
C MET A 1 -35.07 -36.20 6.93
N SER A 2 -34.76 -35.57 8.07
CA SER A 2 -33.64 -34.63 8.21
C SER A 2 -32.37 -35.42 8.47
N LYS A 3 -31.44 -35.46 7.50
CA LYS A 3 -30.11 -36.04 7.72
C LYS A 3 -29.27 -35.03 8.48
N SER A 4 -29.17 -35.21 9.79
CA SER A 4 -28.23 -34.47 10.64
C SER A 4 -26.83 -35.01 10.36
N TYR A 5 -26.05 -34.27 9.57
CA TYR A 5 -24.63 -34.54 9.42
C TYR A 5 -23.91 -33.95 10.63
N SER A 6 -23.54 -34.79 11.60
CA SER A 6 -22.53 -34.46 12.61
C SER A 6 -21.31 -35.31 12.31
N SER A 7 -20.24 -34.69 11.83
CA SER A 7 -18.95 -35.36 11.80
C SER A 7 -18.48 -35.57 13.24
N PRO A 8 -17.99 -36.77 13.61
CA PRO A 8 -17.36 -36.97 14.90
C PRO A 8 -16.15 -36.05 15.00
N THR A 9 -16.00 -35.38 16.14
CA THR A 9 -14.77 -34.65 16.47
C THR A 9 -13.73 -35.72 16.80
N PHE A 10 -12.76 -35.91 15.90
CA PHE A 10 -11.61 -36.77 16.16
C PHE A 10 -10.67 -36.04 17.12
N ASP A 11 -10.30 -36.69 18.23
CA ASP A 11 -9.34 -36.18 19.23
C ASP A 11 -7.88 -36.45 18.85
N ASP A 12 -7.65 -37.15 17.74
CA ASP A 12 -6.32 -37.29 17.16
C ASP A 12 -5.86 -35.88 16.77
N GLN A 13 -4.79 -35.41 17.40
CA GLN A 13 -4.16 -34.16 16.97
C GLN A 13 -3.75 -34.39 15.52
N ASP A 14 -4.43 -33.73 14.58
CA ASP A 14 -3.98 -33.65 13.20
C ASP A 14 -2.52 -33.23 13.25
N GLU A 15 -1.60 -34.19 12.99
CA GLU A 15 -0.17 -33.95 13.06
C GLU A 15 0.18 -33.05 11.88
N TYR A 16 0.01 -31.75 12.10
CA TYR A 16 0.32 -30.75 11.12
C TYR A 16 1.85 -30.72 10.98
N PRO A 17 2.39 -30.90 9.77
CA PRO A 17 3.82 -30.87 9.59
C PRO A 17 4.38 -29.54 10.12
N GLU A 18 5.54 -29.61 10.77
CA GLU A 18 6.22 -28.41 11.25
C GLU A 18 6.45 -27.45 10.09
N VAL A 19 6.20 -26.16 10.33
CA VAL A 19 6.38 -25.12 9.32
C VAL A 19 7.86 -25.04 8.95
N THR A 20 8.19 -25.39 7.70
CA THR A 20 9.57 -25.36 7.22
C THR A 20 9.95 -23.99 6.65
N GLN A 21 11.25 -23.70 6.55
CA GLN A 21 11.75 -22.46 5.92
C GLN A 21 11.25 -22.32 4.46
N SER A 22 11.17 -23.44 3.73
CA SER A 22 10.62 -23.54 2.38
C SER A 22 9.15 -23.07 2.29
N ASP A 23 8.37 -23.22 3.36
CA ASP A 23 6.99 -22.76 3.41
C ASP A 23 6.91 -21.25 3.63
N LEU A 24 7.83 -20.71 4.43
CA LEU A 24 7.96 -19.27 4.66
C LEU A 24 8.45 -18.53 3.41
N ASP A 25 9.38 -19.10 2.67
CA ASP A 25 9.93 -18.48 1.45
C ASP A 25 8.87 -18.38 0.33
N ARG A 26 7.91 -19.31 0.31
CA ARG A 26 6.74 -19.29 -0.60
C ARG A 26 5.62 -18.37 -0.13
N ALA A 27 5.70 -17.83 1.09
CA ALA A 27 4.63 -17.05 1.68
C ALA A 27 4.48 -15.66 1.01
N LYS A 28 3.24 -15.30 0.66
CA LYS A 28 2.91 -13.97 0.12
C LYS A 28 2.62 -13.00 1.26
N PHE A 29 3.43 -11.97 1.40
CA PHE A 29 3.20 -10.92 2.40
C PHE A 29 1.89 -10.16 2.13
N ARG A 30 0.97 -10.19 3.10
CA ARG A 30 -0.33 -9.52 3.03
C ARG A 30 -0.56 -8.71 4.30
N VAL A 31 -1.13 -7.52 4.15
CA VAL A 31 -1.61 -6.69 5.28
C VAL A 31 -3.12 -6.55 5.13
N ARG A 32 -3.88 -6.96 6.14
CA ARG A 32 -5.36 -7.00 6.09
C ARG A 32 -5.88 -7.72 4.82
N LEU A 33 -5.32 -8.90 4.53
CA LEU A 33 -5.64 -9.72 3.35
C LEU A 33 -5.33 -9.08 1.99
N LYS A 34 -4.81 -7.84 1.92
CA LYS A 34 -4.37 -7.21 0.66
C LYS A 34 -2.88 -7.47 0.46
N SER A 35 -2.49 -7.74 -0.79
CA SER A 35 -1.07 -7.83 -1.17
C SER A 35 -0.40 -6.50 -0.82
N ALA A 36 0.57 -6.52 0.08
CA ALA A 36 1.26 -5.32 0.50
C ALA A 36 2.65 -5.30 -0.14
N PRO A 37 3.05 -4.20 -0.80
CA PRO A 37 4.41 -4.08 -1.31
C PRO A 37 5.39 -4.10 -0.12
N ARG A 38 6.47 -4.89 -0.26
CA ARG A 38 7.55 -4.88 0.73
C ARG A 38 8.31 -3.56 0.62
N LYS A 39 8.60 -2.94 1.76
CA LYS A 39 9.51 -1.80 1.81
C LYS A 39 10.88 -2.27 1.30
N LYS A 40 11.47 -1.52 0.36
CA LYS A 40 12.85 -1.74 -0.09
C LYS A 40 13.78 -0.83 0.71
N ARG A 41 14.90 -1.37 1.20
CA ARG A 41 15.93 -0.55 1.83
C ARG A 41 16.71 0.16 0.74
N VAL A 42 16.74 1.48 0.79
CA VAL A 42 17.50 2.34 -0.10
C VAL A 42 18.40 3.25 0.73
N THR A 43 19.56 3.60 0.19
CA THR A 43 20.45 4.60 0.78
C THR A 43 20.25 5.89 -0.01
N ILE A 44 19.74 6.93 0.64
CA ILE A 44 19.53 8.26 0.05
C ILE A 44 20.07 9.31 1.01
N LEU A 45 20.59 10.41 0.47
CA LEU A 45 20.91 11.61 1.24
C LEU A 45 19.63 12.44 1.41
N LEU A 46 19.40 12.96 2.61
CA LEU A 46 18.26 13.82 2.91
C LEU A 46 18.75 14.98 3.77
N ASP A 47 18.23 16.18 3.49
CA ASP A 47 18.60 17.38 4.23
C ASP A 47 18.28 17.26 5.72
N THR A 48 19.19 17.76 6.55
CA THR A 48 19.07 17.72 8.01
C THR A 48 17.79 18.41 8.48
N VAL A 49 17.43 19.52 7.84
CA VAL A 49 16.20 20.29 8.15
C VAL A 49 14.95 19.44 7.93
N LEU A 50 14.90 18.62 6.87
CA LEU A 50 13.76 17.73 6.62
C LEU A 50 13.70 16.63 7.68
N ILE A 51 14.84 16.05 8.04
CA ILE A 51 14.91 15.02 9.09
C ILE A 51 14.38 15.58 10.42
N GLU A 52 14.82 16.77 10.81
CA GLU A 52 14.37 17.44 12.03
C GLU A 52 12.88 17.76 12.00
N TYR A 53 12.37 18.31 10.90
CA TYR A 53 10.95 18.59 10.72
C TYR A 53 10.09 17.32 10.90
N PHE A 54 10.45 16.22 10.23
CA PHE A 54 9.70 14.96 10.35
C PHE A 54 9.90 14.28 11.71
N ARG A 55 11.04 14.48 12.38
CA ARG A 55 11.28 14.02 13.74
C ARG A 55 10.42 14.78 14.76
N ALA A 56 10.27 16.09 14.60
CA ALA A 56 9.38 16.89 15.46
C ALA A 56 7.90 16.53 15.23
N LYS A 57 7.51 16.29 13.98
CA LYS A 57 6.14 15.90 13.59
C LYS A 57 5.78 14.46 13.97
N ALA A 58 6.78 13.62 14.21
CA ALA A 58 6.60 12.18 14.44
C ALA A 58 5.73 11.86 15.66
N GLY A 59 5.90 12.55 16.81
CA GLY A 59 5.11 12.39 18.05
C GLY A 59 5.15 11.00 18.70
N GLY A 60 4.75 9.96 17.95
CA GLY A 60 4.88 8.53 18.23
C GLY A 60 4.86 7.63 16.96
N ARG A 61 4.61 8.20 15.77
CA ARG A 61 4.77 7.52 14.47
C ARG A 61 6.23 7.66 14.03
N GLY A 62 6.88 6.60 13.57
CA GLY A 62 8.26 6.71 13.07
C GLY A 62 8.39 7.75 11.95
N TYR A 63 9.37 8.66 12.04
CA TYR A 63 9.59 9.75 11.08
C TYR A 63 9.75 9.25 9.63
N GLN A 64 10.36 8.07 9.43
CA GLN A 64 10.42 7.41 8.11
C GLN A 64 9.05 7.10 7.52
N THR A 65 8.05 6.79 8.35
CA THR A 65 6.69 6.52 7.87
C THR A 65 6.07 7.80 7.32
N LEU A 66 6.25 8.93 8.00
CA LEU A 66 5.76 10.24 7.55
C LEU A 66 6.44 10.69 6.26
N ILE A 67 7.75 10.48 6.13
CA ILE A 67 8.48 10.77 4.89
C ILE A 67 7.89 9.96 3.73
N ASN A 68 7.72 8.64 3.91
CA ASN A 68 7.15 7.78 2.87
C ASN A 68 5.70 8.15 2.50
N GLU A 69 4.89 8.54 3.47
CA GLU A 69 3.51 9.02 3.24
C GLU A 69 3.50 10.32 2.44
N THR A 70 4.38 11.26 2.78
CA THR A 70 4.51 12.54 2.07
C THR A 70 4.96 12.31 0.61
N LEU A 71 5.94 11.43 0.38
CA LEU A 71 6.37 11.09 -0.97
C LEU A 71 5.25 10.43 -1.79
N ARG A 72 4.41 9.60 -1.16
CA ARG A 72 3.24 9.02 -1.83
C ARG A 72 2.22 10.09 -2.22
N GLN A 73 1.91 11.02 -1.31
CA GLN A 73 1.00 12.12 -1.58
C GLN A 73 1.50 13.03 -2.71
N ALA A 74 2.82 13.26 -2.78
CA ALA A 74 3.41 14.06 -3.85
C ALA A 74 3.18 13.42 -5.23
N ILE A 75 3.36 12.09 -5.35
CA ILE A 75 3.07 11.36 -6.58
C ILE A 75 1.60 11.48 -6.96
N GLU A 76 0.68 11.22 -6.02
CA GLU A 76 -0.76 11.32 -6.26
C GLU A 76 -1.19 12.73 -6.70
N GLN A 77 -0.55 13.78 -6.14
CA GLN A 77 -0.79 15.16 -6.54
C GLN A 77 -0.28 15.48 -7.94
N ASP A 78 0.87 14.96 -8.34
CA ASP A 78 1.41 15.19 -9.68
C ASP A 78 0.58 14.47 -10.74
N ASP A 79 0.12 13.24 -10.48
CA ASP A 79 -0.81 12.53 -11.35
C ASP A 79 -2.14 13.29 -11.51
N LEU A 80 -2.66 13.87 -10.42
CA LEU A 80 -3.86 14.70 -10.46
C LEU A 80 -3.65 15.97 -11.30
N LYS A 81 -2.51 16.66 -11.16
CA LYS A 81 -2.22 17.87 -11.94
C LYS A 81 -2.17 17.57 -13.44
N GLU A 82 -1.54 16.47 -13.83
CA GLU A 82 -1.48 16.07 -15.25
C GLU A 82 -2.87 15.73 -15.80
N SER A 83 -3.67 14.98 -15.02
CA SER A 83 -5.05 14.67 -15.39
C SER A 83 -5.89 15.94 -15.58
N LEU A 84 -5.77 16.91 -14.67
CA LEU A 84 -6.48 18.19 -14.77
C LEU A 84 -6.01 19.01 -15.98
N ARG A 85 -4.70 19.04 -16.26
CA ARG A 85 -4.16 19.72 -17.45
C ARG A 85 -4.72 19.13 -18.75
N GLN A 86 -4.84 17.81 -18.80
CA GLN A 86 -5.43 17.14 -19.96
C GLN A 86 -6.90 17.54 -20.15
N ILE A 87 -7.71 17.42 -19.09
CA ILE A 87 -9.14 17.78 -19.14
C ILE A 87 -9.30 19.25 -19.56
N ILE A 88 -8.53 20.17 -18.96
CA ILE A 88 -8.60 21.59 -19.32
C ILE A 88 -8.27 21.82 -20.80
N ARG A 89 -7.28 21.13 -21.35
CA ARG A 89 -6.95 21.24 -22.80
C ARG A 89 -8.07 20.69 -23.67
N GLU A 90 -8.67 19.57 -23.29
CA GLU A 90 -9.80 18.97 -24.01
C GLU A 90 -11.00 19.92 -24.01
N GLU A 91 -11.35 20.50 -22.85
CA GLU A 91 -12.45 21.48 -22.73
C GLU A 91 -12.18 22.76 -23.53
N LEU A 92 -10.95 23.27 -23.52
CA LEU A 92 -10.57 24.44 -24.34
C LEU A 92 -10.67 24.15 -25.84
N THR A 93 -10.26 22.95 -26.27
CA THR A 93 -10.33 22.53 -27.68
C THR A 93 -11.80 22.37 -28.13
N ASN A 94 -12.63 21.74 -27.28
CA ASN A 94 -14.06 21.61 -27.52
C ASN A 94 -14.74 22.98 -27.59
N ALA A 95 -14.46 23.88 -26.66
CA ALA A 95 -15.01 25.23 -26.67
C ALA A 95 -14.63 26.01 -27.94
N GLN A 96 -13.39 25.87 -28.43
CA GLN A 96 -12.96 26.50 -29.68
C GLN A 96 -13.66 25.89 -30.91
N SER A 97 -13.91 24.58 -30.92
CA SER A 97 -14.61 23.90 -32.02
C SER A 97 -16.12 24.23 -32.09
N VAL A 98 -16.75 24.61 -30.97
CA VAL A 98 -18.17 25.01 -30.92
C VAL A 98 -18.38 26.46 -31.38
N THR A 99 -17.32 27.27 -31.40
CA THR A 99 -17.39 28.69 -31.79
C THR A 99 -17.01 28.93 -33.26
N ALA A 100 -16.64 27.88 -34.00
CA ALA A 100 -16.33 27.89 -35.44
C ALA A 100 -17.49 27.30 -36.25
#